data_AF-A0A8C7R3P5-F1
#
_entry.id   AF-A0A8C7R3P5-F1
#
_cell.length_a   1.000
_cell.length_b   1.000
_cell.length_c   1.000
_cell.angle_alpha   90.00
_cell.angle_beta   90.00
_cell.angle_gamma   90.00
#
_symmetry.space_group_name_H-M   'P 1'
#
loop_
_entity.id
_entity.type
_entity.pdbx_description
1 polymer ?
#
loop_
_entity_poly.entity_id
_entity_poly.type
_entity_poly.pdbx_seq_one_letter_code
_entity_poly.pdbx_strand_id
1 'polypeptide(L)'
;EAEQDIFGKAEHIDDAELALQGINMLLNNGFKESDELFRKYRTHSPLMSFGASFVSFLNAMMTFEEEKMQTACDDLRTTEKLCESDNVGVIETIRNKIKKSVSGSGVVVVDRLQRQIIVADCQVYLAVLSFIKQELASYIKGGWILRKAWKMYNKCHSDISQLQETCVRRCSSHEEDLSSDQANHNTPVEGAVTAEALDRLKGSVSFGYGLFHLCISMVPPHLLKIINLLGFPGDRLQGLSSLMYASESKDMKAPLATLALLWYHTVVLPFFALDGSDTQAGLEEAKAILQRKAVVYPNSSLFMFFKGRVQRLECQINSALVSFHDALELASDQREIQHVCLYEIGWCSMIEMNFEDAFRSFERLKNESRWSQCYYAYLTGVCQGAAGDLDGAKDVFKDVQKLFKRKNNQIEQFALKRAERLRKMSPTRELCILGVIEVLYLWKALPNCSSSKLQLMNQLLQSVDDASCRGLKNLLLGSIHKCHGNNKDAIQSFQLAARDEFGRQTNSYVQPYSCYELGCVLLAQPETVGKGRAFLLQAKEDYAGYDFENRLHVRIHSAMATLKEVVPQ
;
A
#
# COMPACT_ATOMS: atom_id res chain seq x y z
N GLU A 1 21.17 -32.05 55.72
CA GLU A 1 20.88 -32.58 54.39
C GLU A 1 19.41 -32.31 54.09
N ALA A 2 19.16 -31.27 53.28
CA ALA A 2 17.91 -30.97 52.54
C ALA A 2 17.87 -29.45 52.31
N GLU A 3 18.77 -28.93 51.48
CA GLU A 3 18.65 -27.59 50.89
C GLU A 3 19.71 -27.43 49.80
N GLN A 4 19.51 -28.08 48.66
CA GLN A 4 20.22 -27.81 47.40
C GLN A 4 19.56 -28.60 46.27
N ASP A 5 18.35 -28.22 45.85
CA ASP A 5 17.86 -28.61 44.52
C ASP A 5 16.75 -27.69 43.97
N ILE A 6 16.99 -26.38 44.02
CA ILE A 6 16.18 -25.38 43.28
C ILE A 6 17.14 -24.48 42.50
N PHE A 7 17.93 -25.07 41.60
CA PHE A 7 18.59 -24.32 40.53
C PHE A 7 17.71 -24.38 39.28
N GLY A 8 17.32 -23.20 38.81
CA GLY A 8 16.28 -22.99 37.82
C GLY A 8 16.46 -23.76 36.52
N LYS A 9 15.37 -24.36 36.05
CA LYS A 9 15.16 -24.63 34.62
C LYS A 9 15.21 -23.28 33.93
N ALA A 10 16.24 -23.02 33.13
CA ALA A 10 16.20 -21.93 32.17
C ALA A 10 14.97 -22.15 31.28
N GLU A 11 14.00 -21.23 31.30
CA GLU A 11 12.88 -21.26 30.35
C GLU A 11 13.49 -21.29 28.95
N HIS A 12 13.20 -22.35 28.19
CA HIS A 12 13.58 -22.43 26.79
C HIS A 12 12.72 -21.41 26.02
N ILE A 13 13.31 -20.27 25.66
CA ILE A 13 12.63 -19.22 24.91
C ILE A 13 12.56 -19.65 23.44
N ASP A 14 11.36 -19.80 22.90
CA ASP A 14 11.15 -19.94 21.45
C ASP A 14 11.13 -18.54 20.81
N ASP A 15 12.25 -18.19 20.15
CA ASP A 15 12.40 -16.91 19.46
C ASP A 15 11.32 -16.64 18.41
N ALA A 16 10.80 -17.68 17.75
CA ALA A 16 9.79 -17.49 16.71
C ALA A 16 8.45 -17.08 17.32
N GLU A 17 8.05 -17.73 18.41
CA GLU A 17 6.85 -17.38 19.16
C GLU A 17 6.98 -15.99 19.77
N LEU A 18 8.14 -15.69 20.37
CA LEU A 18 8.42 -14.40 20.99
C LEU A 18 8.43 -13.25 19.96
N ALA A 19 9.04 -13.47 18.78
CA ALA A 19 9.02 -12.49 17.70
C ALA A 19 7.61 -12.26 17.15
N LEU A 20 6.81 -13.32 16.99
CA LEU A 20 5.40 -13.20 16.58
C LEU A 20 4.58 -12.44 17.64
N GLN A 21 4.80 -12.73 18.92
CA GLN A 21 4.17 -11.98 20.02
C GLN A 21 4.52 -10.50 19.95
N GLY A 22 5.79 -10.15 19.73
CA GLY A 22 6.24 -8.76 19.58
C GLY A 22 5.52 -8.03 18.43
N ILE A 23 5.34 -8.68 17.27
CA ILE A 23 4.59 -8.07 16.16
C ILE A 23 3.08 -7.99 16.46
N ASN A 24 2.50 -8.98 17.13
CA ASN A 24 1.10 -8.90 17.55
C ASN A 24 0.84 -7.80 18.56
N MET A 25 1.78 -7.54 19.48
CA MET A 25 1.72 -6.37 20.38
C MET A 25 1.71 -5.07 19.57
N LEU A 26 2.65 -4.93 18.61
CA LEU A 26 2.73 -3.77 17.73
C LEU A 26 1.40 -3.49 17.02
N LEU A 27 0.77 -4.53 16.45
CA LEU A 27 -0.49 -4.36 15.71
C LEU A 27 -1.71 -4.15 16.62
N ASN A 28 -1.65 -4.56 17.89
CA ASN A 28 -2.69 -4.31 18.89
C ASN A 28 -2.44 -3.05 19.72
N ASN A 29 -1.83 -2.04 19.09
CA ASN A 29 -1.51 -0.73 19.68
C ASN A 29 -0.45 -0.73 20.79
N GLY A 30 0.18 -1.87 21.10
CA GLY A 30 1.26 -2.03 22.07
C GLY A 30 2.64 -1.74 21.48
N PHE A 31 2.83 -0.53 20.95
CA PHE A 31 4.08 -0.15 20.26
C PHE A 31 5.28 -0.07 21.21
N LYS A 32 5.09 0.47 22.42
CA LYS A 32 6.15 0.60 23.43
C LYS A 32 6.56 -0.77 23.95
N GLU A 33 5.58 -1.61 24.24
CA GLU A 33 5.74 -2.98 24.71
C GLU A 33 6.46 -3.85 23.68
N SER A 34 6.09 -3.70 22.40
CA SER A 34 6.78 -4.36 21.28
C SER A 34 8.25 -3.93 21.18
N ASP A 35 8.52 -2.62 21.21
CA ASP A 35 9.88 -2.07 21.14
C ASP A 35 10.73 -2.50 22.35
N GLU A 36 10.17 -2.49 23.56
CA GLU A 36 10.82 -2.98 24.79
C GLU A 36 11.17 -4.47 24.69
N LEU A 37 10.22 -5.30 24.21
CA LEU A 37 10.43 -6.73 24.00
C LEU A 37 11.57 -6.97 23.02
N PHE A 38 11.55 -6.34 21.85
CA PHE A 38 12.60 -6.54 20.85
C PHE A 38 13.95 -5.98 21.29
N ARG A 39 13.99 -4.86 22.03
CA ARG A 39 15.24 -4.33 22.61
C ARG A 39 15.83 -5.29 23.65
N LYS A 40 15.01 -5.84 24.53
CA LYS A 40 15.44 -6.76 25.59
C LYS A 40 16.13 -8.00 25.02
N TYR A 41 15.61 -8.56 23.92
CA TYR A 41 16.12 -9.78 23.31
C TYR A 41 16.95 -9.54 22.04
N ARG A 42 17.32 -8.28 21.75
CA ARG A 42 17.99 -7.90 20.51
C ARG A 42 19.27 -8.68 20.24
N THR A 43 20.04 -8.98 21.29
CA THR A 43 21.31 -9.72 21.20
C THR A 43 21.16 -11.22 21.44
N HIS A 44 19.93 -11.71 21.66
CA HIS A 44 19.65 -13.11 21.95
C HIS A 44 19.79 -13.99 20.71
N SER A 45 19.25 -13.52 19.57
CA SER A 45 19.34 -14.24 18.30
C SER A 45 19.20 -13.34 17.08
N PRO A 46 19.59 -13.82 15.88
CA PRO A 46 19.39 -13.07 14.64
C PRO A 46 17.93 -12.69 14.38
N LEU A 47 16.97 -13.53 14.77
CA LEU A 47 15.54 -13.26 14.58
C LEU A 47 15.06 -12.10 15.46
N MET A 48 15.48 -12.08 16.72
CA MET A 48 15.15 -10.98 17.63
C MET A 48 15.87 -9.68 17.26
N SER A 49 17.14 -9.77 16.80
CA SER A 49 17.86 -8.62 16.23
C SER A 49 17.14 -8.03 15.02
N PHE A 50 16.61 -8.91 14.15
CA PHE A 50 15.80 -8.51 13.01
C PHE A 50 14.50 -7.84 13.42
N GLY A 51 13.78 -8.39 14.40
CA GLY A 51 12.56 -7.76 14.91
C GLY A 51 12.79 -6.34 15.45
N ALA A 52 13.87 -6.14 16.21
CA ALA A 52 14.26 -4.80 16.66
C ALA A 52 14.58 -3.86 15.48
N SER A 53 15.34 -4.34 14.50
CA SER A 53 15.68 -3.57 13.30
C SER A 53 14.45 -3.23 12.45
N PHE A 54 13.47 -4.13 12.42
CA PHE A 54 12.20 -3.93 11.72
C PHE A 54 11.34 -2.85 12.40
N VAL A 55 11.24 -2.84 13.73
CA VAL A 55 10.56 -1.76 14.47
C VAL A 55 11.24 -0.42 14.22
N SER A 56 12.58 -0.36 14.28
CA SER A 56 13.34 0.86 13.91
C SER A 56 13.04 1.31 12.48
N PHE A 57 12.98 0.37 11.53
CA PHE A 57 12.63 0.65 10.13
C PHE A 57 11.21 1.20 9.99
N LEU A 58 10.21 0.58 10.61
CA LEU A 58 8.83 1.08 10.57
C LEU A 58 8.72 2.49 11.13
N ASN A 59 9.34 2.76 12.28
CA ASN A 59 9.36 4.09 12.89
C ASN A 59 9.99 5.13 11.95
N ALA A 60 11.10 4.79 11.29
CA ALA A 60 11.74 5.65 10.30
C ALA A 60 10.84 5.93 9.08
N MET A 61 10.17 4.90 8.55
CA MET A 61 9.26 5.01 7.40
C MET A 61 8.06 5.91 7.70
N MET A 62 7.48 5.77 8.90
CA MET A 62 6.29 6.50 9.30
C MET A 62 6.60 7.98 9.60
N THR A 63 7.67 8.23 10.37
CA THR A 63 7.99 9.59 10.85
C THR A 63 8.70 10.47 9.83
N PHE A 64 9.38 9.86 8.86
CA PHE A 64 10.19 10.57 7.86
C PHE A 64 11.26 11.49 8.49
N GLU A 65 11.86 11.03 9.60
CA GLU A 65 12.96 11.70 10.29
C GLU A 65 14.31 11.17 9.80
N GLU A 66 15.19 12.04 9.28
CA GLU A 66 16.49 11.64 8.72
C GLU A 66 17.34 10.86 9.73
N GLU A 67 17.33 11.27 11.00
CA GLU A 67 18.02 10.59 12.10
C GLU A 67 17.48 9.16 12.33
N LYS A 68 16.16 9.00 12.31
CA LYS A 68 15.53 7.67 12.45
C LYS A 68 15.81 6.79 11.23
N MET A 69 15.81 7.36 10.02
CA MET A 69 16.20 6.63 8.80
C MET A 69 17.65 6.16 8.86
N GLN A 70 18.55 7.00 9.38
CA GLN A 70 19.95 6.61 9.56
C GLN A 70 20.11 5.52 10.61
N THR A 71 19.46 5.67 11.76
CA THR A 71 19.41 4.65 12.83
C THR A 71 18.90 3.30 12.29
N ALA A 72 17.79 3.31 11.54
CA ALA A 72 17.26 2.12 10.91
C ALA A 72 18.24 1.49 9.91
N CYS A 73 18.97 2.29 9.12
CA CYS A 73 20.00 1.77 8.22
C CYS A 73 21.12 1.05 8.99
N ASP A 74 21.58 1.63 10.10
CA ASP A 74 22.68 1.09 10.90
C ASP A 74 22.25 -0.18 11.65
N ASP A 75 21.02 -0.20 12.16
CA ASP A 75 20.36 -1.36 12.75
C ASP A 75 20.29 -2.54 11.76
N LEU A 76 19.76 -2.30 10.55
CA LEU A 76 19.62 -3.31 9.51
C LEU A 76 20.98 -3.87 9.06
N ARG A 77 22.00 -3.02 8.91
CA ARG A 77 23.36 -3.45 8.56
C ARG A 77 24.01 -4.27 9.67
N THR A 78 23.73 -3.95 10.92
CA THR A 78 24.25 -4.70 12.08
C THR A 78 23.63 -6.10 12.11
N THR A 79 22.32 -6.20 11.90
CA THR A 79 21.61 -7.49 11.78
C THR A 79 22.10 -8.29 10.58
N GLU A 80 22.31 -7.66 9.42
CA GLU A 80 22.88 -8.34 8.24
C GLU A 80 24.25 -8.95 8.55
N LYS A 81 25.15 -8.19 9.19
CA LYS A 81 26.48 -8.68 9.59
C LYS A 81 26.39 -9.85 10.56
N LEU A 82 25.47 -9.83 11.52
CA LEU A 82 25.22 -10.93 12.46
C LEU A 82 24.81 -12.22 11.73
N CYS A 83 24.01 -12.10 10.66
CA CYS A 83 23.64 -13.23 9.83
C CYS A 83 24.78 -13.74 8.92
N GLU A 84 25.72 -12.87 8.53
CA GLU A 84 26.85 -13.19 7.65
C GLU A 84 28.10 -13.71 8.40
N SER A 85 28.37 -13.25 9.62
CA SER A 85 29.60 -13.58 10.38
C SER A 85 29.75 -15.06 10.70
N ASP A 86 28.65 -15.79 10.87
CA ASP A 86 28.66 -17.25 11.12
C ASP A 86 28.74 -18.08 9.82
N ASN A 87 28.57 -17.45 8.64
CA ASN A 87 28.72 -18.14 7.37
C ASN A 87 30.19 -18.30 6.95
N VAL A 88 31.10 -17.41 7.39
CA VAL A 88 32.50 -17.41 6.91
C VAL A 88 33.33 -18.56 7.51
N GLY A 89 33.19 -18.89 8.80
CA GLY A 89 33.90 -20.03 9.42
C GLY A 89 33.37 -21.41 9.00
N VAL A 90 32.14 -21.44 8.50
CA VAL A 90 31.41 -22.67 8.17
C VAL A 90 31.54 -23.02 6.68
N ILE A 91 31.57 -22.04 5.77
CA ILE A 91 31.63 -22.29 4.32
C ILE A 91 32.94 -22.95 3.88
N GLU A 92 34.09 -22.61 4.49
CA GLU A 92 35.38 -23.18 4.09
C GLU A 92 35.58 -24.61 4.63
N THR A 93 35.08 -24.89 5.83
CA THR A 93 35.14 -26.22 6.46
C THR A 93 34.10 -27.19 5.89
N ILE A 94 32.93 -26.69 5.46
CA ILE A 94 31.82 -27.49 4.95
C ILE A 94 31.95 -27.80 3.46
N ARG A 95 32.58 -26.95 2.64
CA ARG A 95 32.79 -27.26 1.21
C ARG A 95 33.61 -28.55 1.01
N ASN A 96 34.53 -28.84 1.95
CA ASN A 96 35.31 -30.08 1.95
C ASN A 96 34.56 -31.27 2.60
N LYS A 97 33.53 -31.03 3.42
CA LYS A 97 32.68 -32.08 4.03
C LYS A 97 31.43 -32.44 3.21
N ILE A 98 30.91 -31.56 2.35
CA ILE A 98 29.73 -31.84 1.51
C ILE A 98 30.01 -32.93 0.44
N LYS A 99 31.28 -33.21 0.13
CA LYS A 99 31.64 -34.40 -0.68
C LYS A 99 31.50 -35.74 0.08
N LYS A 100 31.20 -35.73 1.39
CA LYS A 100 30.94 -36.93 2.19
C LYS A 100 29.80 -36.69 3.20
N SER A 101 28.65 -37.29 2.86
CA SER A 101 27.47 -37.58 3.69
C SER A 101 26.37 -36.51 3.84
N VAL A 102 25.15 -36.99 3.59
CA VAL A 102 23.84 -36.39 3.88
C VAL A 102 23.63 -36.44 5.40
N SER A 103 24.33 -35.59 6.16
CA SER A 103 24.31 -35.64 7.64
C SER A 103 24.63 -34.28 8.29
N GLY A 104 23.99 -33.19 7.85
CA GLY A 104 23.91 -31.97 8.67
C GLY A 104 22.74 -32.11 9.65
N SER A 105 22.87 -31.66 10.90
CA SER A 105 21.71 -31.63 11.81
C SER A 105 20.66 -30.66 11.25
N GLY A 106 19.40 -31.04 11.29
CA GLY A 106 18.28 -30.26 10.75
C GLY A 106 18.18 -28.86 11.34
N VAL A 107 18.60 -28.69 12.60
CA VAL A 107 18.70 -27.40 13.28
C VAL A 107 19.62 -26.43 12.52
N VAL A 108 20.76 -26.89 12.01
CA VAL A 108 21.71 -26.05 11.25
C VAL A 108 21.12 -25.64 9.90
N VAL A 109 20.33 -26.52 9.27
CA VAL A 109 19.66 -26.21 7.99
C VAL A 109 18.59 -25.13 8.20
N VAL A 110 17.77 -25.26 9.23
CA VAL A 110 16.73 -24.30 9.60
C VAL A 110 17.33 -22.93 9.94
N ASP A 111 18.36 -22.89 10.79
CA ASP A 111 19.04 -21.63 11.17
C ASP A 111 19.67 -20.94 9.94
N ARG A 112 20.35 -21.70 9.07
CA ARG A 112 20.93 -21.16 7.84
C ARG A 112 19.89 -20.52 6.93
N LEU A 113 18.74 -21.18 6.72
CA LEU A 113 17.65 -20.66 5.91
C LEU A 113 17.03 -19.41 6.55
N GLN A 114 16.81 -19.42 7.87
CA GLN A 114 16.32 -18.26 8.61
C GLN A 114 17.22 -17.03 8.41
N ARG A 115 18.53 -17.20 8.59
CA ARG A 115 19.53 -16.13 8.39
C ARG A 115 19.52 -15.60 6.95
N GLN A 116 19.41 -16.48 5.96
CA GLN A 116 19.33 -16.06 4.56
C GLN A 116 18.07 -15.24 4.27
N ILE A 117 16.93 -15.62 4.86
CA ILE A 117 15.70 -14.84 4.73
C ILE A 117 15.85 -13.47 5.40
N ILE A 118 16.41 -13.41 6.61
CA ILE A 118 16.66 -12.16 7.34
C ILE A 118 17.58 -11.23 6.54
N VAL A 119 18.65 -11.74 5.93
CA VAL A 119 19.53 -10.93 5.07
C VAL A 119 18.75 -10.40 3.86
N ALA A 120 17.90 -11.21 3.24
CA ALA A 120 17.05 -10.76 2.14
C ALA A 120 16.09 -9.64 2.59
N ASP A 121 15.46 -9.78 3.76
CA ASP A 121 14.60 -8.76 4.37
C ASP A 121 15.37 -7.44 4.62
N CYS A 122 16.55 -7.53 5.22
CA CYS A 122 17.41 -6.36 5.48
C CYS A 122 17.76 -5.64 4.17
N GLN A 123 18.10 -6.38 3.11
CA GLN A 123 18.37 -5.81 1.80
C GLN A 123 17.14 -5.08 1.22
N VAL A 124 15.94 -5.64 1.34
CA VAL A 124 14.70 -4.96 0.91
C VAL A 124 14.51 -3.65 1.66
N TYR A 125 14.60 -3.66 2.98
CA TYR A 125 14.36 -2.46 3.79
C TYR A 125 15.42 -1.38 3.55
N LEU A 126 16.69 -1.76 3.36
CA LEU A 126 17.76 -0.84 2.96
C LEU A 126 17.52 -0.24 1.56
N ALA A 127 16.97 -1.01 0.62
CA ALA A 127 16.58 -0.49 -0.69
C ALA A 127 15.44 0.52 -0.58
N VAL A 128 14.41 0.23 0.23
CA VAL A 128 13.28 1.14 0.49
C VAL A 128 13.78 2.47 1.09
N LEU A 129 14.63 2.41 2.13
CA LEU A 129 15.23 3.61 2.74
C LEU A 129 16.09 4.38 1.74
N SER A 130 16.75 3.71 0.79
CA SER A 130 17.51 4.37 -0.27
C SER A 130 16.61 5.10 -1.27
N PHE A 131 15.47 4.51 -1.65
CA PHE A 131 14.52 5.13 -2.57
C PHE A 131 13.86 6.40 -2.01
N ILE A 132 13.67 6.45 -0.69
CA ILE A 132 13.15 7.63 -0.01
C ILE A 132 14.01 8.87 -0.21
N LYS A 133 15.33 8.72 -0.39
CA LYS A 133 16.25 9.84 -0.63
C LYS A 133 16.00 10.54 -1.97
N GLN A 134 15.22 9.94 -2.86
CA GLN A 134 14.80 10.49 -4.16
C GLN A 134 15.92 10.95 -5.10
N GLU A 135 17.14 10.43 -4.93
CA GLU A 135 18.28 10.70 -5.80
C GLU A 135 18.44 9.63 -6.90
N LEU A 136 18.83 10.02 -8.11
CA LEU A 136 18.99 9.09 -9.23
C LEU A 136 19.99 7.96 -8.93
N ALA A 137 21.13 8.28 -8.31
CA ALA A 137 22.12 7.29 -7.89
C ALA A 137 21.55 6.31 -6.85
N SER A 138 20.70 6.81 -5.95
CA SER A 138 20.03 6.00 -4.93
C SER A 138 18.98 5.07 -5.54
N TYR A 139 18.30 5.45 -6.63
CA TYR A 139 17.41 4.54 -7.38
C TYR A 139 18.16 3.38 -8.05
N ILE A 140 19.31 3.65 -8.67
CA ILE A 140 20.13 2.60 -9.31
C ILE A 140 20.63 1.63 -8.25
N LYS A 141 21.19 2.16 -7.17
CA LYS A 141 21.69 1.37 -6.04
C LYS A 141 20.57 0.53 -5.41
N GLY A 142 19.42 1.13 -5.13
CA GLY A 142 18.27 0.43 -4.56
C GLY A 142 17.74 -0.68 -5.49
N GLY A 143 17.70 -0.45 -6.80
CA GLY A 143 17.32 -1.49 -7.77
C GLY A 143 18.28 -2.68 -7.80
N TRP A 144 19.58 -2.44 -7.64
CA TRP A 144 20.58 -3.52 -7.56
C TRP A 144 20.53 -4.28 -6.22
N ILE A 145 20.23 -3.60 -5.12
CA ILE A 145 20.01 -4.22 -3.81
C ILE A 145 18.76 -5.11 -3.85
N LEU A 146 17.65 -4.63 -4.43
CA LEU A 146 16.44 -5.44 -4.64
C LEU A 146 16.73 -6.69 -5.48
N ARG A 147 17.64 -6.60 -6.45
CA ARG A 147 18.10 -7.76 -7.23
C ARG A 147 18.73 -8.85 -6.38
N LYS A 148 19.60 -8.45 -5.46
CA LYS A 148 20.25 -9.38 -4.53
C LYS A 148 19.18 -10.04 -3.65
N ALA A 149 18.28 -9.25 -3.07
CA ALA A 149 17.21 -9.74 -2.20
C ALA A 149 16.30 -10.74 -2.92
N TRP A 150 15.82 -10.43 -4.14
CA TRP A 150 14.98 -11.35 -4.92
C TRP A 150 15.65 -12.71 -5.12
N LYS A 151 16.92 -12.72 -5.55
CA LYS A 151 17.65 -13.98 -5.81
C LYS A 151 17.72 -14.84 -4.54
N MET A 152 17.87 -14.20 -3.38
CA MET A 152 17.89 -14.88 -2.09
C MET A 152 16.52 -15.44 -1.74
N TYR A 153 15.43 -14.67 -1.87
CA TYR A 153 14.08 -15.18 -1.64
C TYR A 153 13.73 -16.34 -2.57
N ASN A 154 13.98 -16.19 -3.87
CA ASN A 154 13.67 -17.23 -4.86
C ASN A 154 14.41 -18.54 -4.55
N LYS A 155 15.69 -18.43 -4.17
CA LYS A 155 16.48 -19.60 -3.76
C LYS A 155 15.94 -20.22 -2.48
N CYS A 156 15.73 -19.44 -1.41
CA CYS A 156 15.22 -19.96 -0.13
C CYS A 156 13.84 -20.60 -0.31
N HIS A 157 12.96 -19.99 -1.10
CA HIS A 157 11.63 -20.50 -1.38
C HIS A 157 11.67 -21.86 -2.08
N SER A 158 12.57 -22.02 -3.07
CA SER A 158 12.82 -23.29 -3.75
C SER A 158 13.43 -24.35 -2.82
N ASP A 159 14.47 -24.00 -2.07
CA ASP A 159 15.18 -24.90 -1.16
C ASP A 159 14.22 -25.44 -0.08
N ILE A 160 13.38 -24.57 0.51
CA ILE A 160 12.38 -24.96 1.52
C ILE A 160 11.31 -25.88 0.91
N SER A 161 10.81 -25.59 -0.29
CA SER A 161 9.83 -26.45 -0.97
C SER A 161 10.38 -27.85 -1.23
N GLN A 162 11.63 -27.97 -1.69
CA GLN A 162 12.26 -29.27 -1.91
C GLN A 162 12.44 -30.06 -0.61
N LEU A 163 12.78 -29.37 0.50
CA LEU A 163 12.88 -29.99 1.81
C LEU A 163 11.52 -30.49 2.31
N GLN A 164 10.45 -29.70 2.15
CA GLN A 164 9.08 -30.11 2.48
C GLN A 164 8.66 -31.35 1.67
N GLU A 165 8.88 -31.36 0.36
CA GLU A 165 8.57 -32.52 -0.49
C GLU A 165 9.35 -33.78 -0.05
N THR A 166 10.62 -33.62 0.32
CA THR A 166 11.46 -34.72 0.79
C THR A 166 10.96 -35.27 2.13
N CYS A 167 10.55 -34.40 3.05
CA CYS A 167 9.94 -34.80 4.33
C CYS A 167 8.62 -35.56 4.09
N VAL A 168 7.73 -35.06 3.23
CA VAL A 168 6.46 -35.72 2.89
C VAL A 168 6.69 -37.11 2.30
N ARG A 169 7.60 -37.24 1.32
CA ARG A 169 7.92 -38.55 0.71
C ARG A 169 8.50 -39.54 1.72
N ARG A 170 9.30 -39.07 2.67
CA ARG A 170 9.89 -39.91 3.71
C ARG A 170 8.85 -40.39 4.74
N CYS A 171 7.87 -39.56 5.05
CA CYS A 171 6.74 -39.94 5.88
C CYS A 171 5.83 -40.96 5.18
N SER A 172 5.53 -40.77 3.89
CA SER A 172 4.69 -41.72 3.14
C SER A 172 5.36 -43.09 2.93
N SER A 173 6.70 -43.14 2.75
CA SER A 173 7.43 -44.41 2.63
C SER A 173 7.49 -45.20 3.93
N HIS A 174 7.43 -44.54 5.08
CA HIS A 174 7.40 -45.23 6.37
C HIS A 174 6.02 -45.81 6.73
N GLU A 175 4.93 -45.33 6.11
CA GLU A 175 3.60 -45.91 6.30
C GLU A 175 3.39 -47.22 5.49
N GLU A 176 4.07 -47.41 4.35
CA GLU A 176 3.98 -48.64 3.55
C GLU A 176 4.78 -49.83 4.14
N ASP A 177 5.90 -49.56 4.83
CA ASP A 177 6.76 -50.59 5.43
C ASP A 177 6.28 -51.10 6.81
N LEU A 178 5.28 -50.45 7.42
CA LEU A 178 4.72 -50.84 8.74
C LEU A 178 3.75 -52.04 8.68
N SER A 179 3.66 -52.75 7.55
CA SER A 179 2.93 -54.02 7.43
C SER A 179 3.78 -55.27 7.74
N SER A 180 5.02 -55.12 8.20
CA SER A 180 5.84 -56.26 8.65
C SER A 180 6.46 -56.05 10.03
N ASP A 181 6.23 -57.04 10.90
CA ASP A 181 6.60 -57.09 12.31
C ASP A 181 8.06 -56.75 12.59
N GLN A 182 8.37 -55.52 13.04
CA GLN A 182 9.45 -55.23 14.00
C GLN A 182 9.14 -53.95 14.81
N ALA A 183 8.38 -54.10 15.88
CA ALA A 183 8.31 -53.12 16.95
C ALA A 183 9.57 -53.25 17.84
N ASN A 184 10.63 -52.50 17.54
CA ASN A 184 11.64 -52.04 18.52
C ASN A 184 12.73 -51.19 17.84
N HIS A 185 12.56 -49.86 17.86
CA HIS A 185 13.58 -48.81 18.07
C HIS A 185 13.02 -47.43 17.67
N ASN A 186 11.99 -46.95 18.39
CA ASN A 186 11.58 -45.54 18.31
C ASN A 186 12.47 -44.70 19.25
N THR A 187 13.68 -44.42 18.80
CA THR A 187 14.44 -43.28 19.32
C THR A 187 14.09 -42.10 18.42
N PRO A 188 13.60 -40.96 18.93
CA PRO A 188 13.43 -39.76 18.11
C PRO A 188 14.78 -39.45 17.47
N VAL A 189 14.82 -39.26 16.15
CA VAL A 189 16.04 -38.79 15.48
C VAL A 189 16.28 -37.35 15.94
N GLU A 190 17.01 -37.20 17.04
CA GLU A 190 17.53 -35.92 17.52
C GLU A 190 18.31 -35.29 16.36
N GLY A 191 17.75 -34.22 15.78
CA GLY A 191 18.35 -33.51 14.66
C GLY A 191 17.67 -33.70 13.30
N ALA A 192 16.47 -34.27 13.20
CA ALA A 192 15.65 -34.14 11.99
C ALA A 192 15.03 -32.74 11.89
N VAL A 193 14.91 -32.18 10.67
CA VAL A 193 14.16 -30.94 10.43
C VAL A 193 12.67 -31.22 10.70
N THR A 194 12.03 -30.46 11.59
CA THR A 194 10.60 -30.61 11.87
C THR A 194 9.75 -29.99 10.76
N ALA A 195 8.59 -30.59 10.47
CA ALA A 195 7.64 -30.03 9.50
C ALA A 195 7.19 -28.62 9.91
N GLU A 196 6.94 -28.41 11.20
CA GLU A 196 6.55 -27.10 11.74
C GLU A 196 7.59 -26.01 11.50
N ALA A 197 8.88 -26.32 11.65
CA ALA A 197 9.96 -25.35 11.37
C ALA A 197 10.05 -25.01 9.87
N LEU A 198 9.85 -25.99 8.99
CA LEU A 198 9.81 -25.76 7.55
C LEU A 198 8.59 -24.94 7.14
N ASP A 199 7.42 -25.22 7.68
CA ASP A 199 6.19 -24.47 7.39
C ASP A 199 6.30 -23.02 7.85
N ARG A 200 6.88 -22.78 9.04
CA ARG A 200 7.18 -21.42 9.50
C ARG A 200 8.16 -20.70 8.57
N LEU A 201 9.28 -21.33 8.22
CA LEU A 201 10.25 -20.74 7.29
C LEU A 201 9.64 -20.49 5.91
N LYS A 202 8.77 -21.39 5.44
CA LYS A 202 8.00 -21.21 4.22
C LYS A 202 7.09 -19.99 4.33
N GLY A 203 6.44 -19.79 5.47
CA GLY A 203 5.68 -18.57 5.76
C GLY A 203 6.54 -17.31 5.68
N SER A 204 7.68 -17.30 6.37
CA SER A 204 8.62 -16.17 6.38
C SER A 204 9.11 -15.80 4.98
N VAL A 205 9.57 -16.76 4.18
CA VAL A 205 10.09 -16.49 2.83
C VAL A 205 8.98 -16.08 1.86
N SER A 206 7.77 -16.63 2.02
CA SER A 206 6.63 -16.36 1.14
C SER A 206 6.13 -14.92 1.26
N PHE A 207 6.35 -14.25 2.39
CA PHE A 207 6.06 -12.82 2.54
C PHE A 207 6.88 -11.98 1.55
N GLY A 208 8.20 -12.06 1.61
CA GLY A 208 9.09 -11.31 0.70
C GLY A 208 8.91 -11.75 -0.76
N TYR A 209 8.88 -13.07 -1.00
CA TYR A 209 8.66 -13.63 -2.33
C TYR A 209 7.35 -13.13 -2.97
N GLY A 210 6.26 -13.14 -2.19
CA GLY A 210 4.95 -12.67 -2.62
C GLY A 210 4.92 -11.17 -2.90
N LEU A 211 5.52 -10.34 -2.04
CA LEU A 211 5.63 -8.90 -2.26
C LEU A 211 6.37 -8.56 -3.56
N PHE A 212 7.47 -9.25 -3.87
CA PHE A 212 8.19 -9.02 -5.14
C PHE A 212 7.31 -9.32 -6.34
N HIS A 213 6.69 -10.50 -6.37
CA HIS A 213 5.79 -10.89 -7.45
C HIS A 213 4.63 -9.89 -7.63
N LEU A 214 4.01 -9.49 -6.53
CA LEU A 214 2.89 -8.55 -6.52
C LEU A 214 3.34 -7.16 -7.00
N CYS A 215 4.36 -6.57 -6.37
CA CYS A 215 4.85 -5.23 -6.73
C CYS A 215 5.28 -5.13 -8.19
N ILE A 216 5.99 -6.13 -8.71
CA ILE A 216 6.44 -6.13 -10.11
C ILE A 216 5.26 -6.29 -11.07
N SER A 217 4.24 -7.09 -10.73
CA SER A 217 3.03 -7.24 -11.55
C SER A 217 2.20 -5.96 -11.73
N MET A 218 2.47 -4.93 -10.93
CA MET A 218 1.79 -3.63 -10.97
C MET A 218 2.59 -2.56 -11.70
N VAL A 219 3.83 -2.86 -12.14
CA VAL A 219 4.65 -1.89 -12.84
C VAL A 219 4.16 -1.72 -14.28
N PRO A 220 3.93 -0.47 -14.76
CA PRO A 220 3.48 -0.23 -16.12
C PRO A 220 4.38 -0.88 -17.20
N PRO A 221 3.81 -1.39 -18.31
CA PRO A 221 4.55 -2.11 -19.35
C PRO A 221 5.74 -1.36 -19.96
N HIS A 222 5.66 -0.03 -20.06
CA HIS A 222 6.75 0.79 -20.60
C HIS A 222 7.99 0.82 -19.67
N LEU A 223 7.80 0.59 -18.37
CA LEU A 223 8.88 0.48 -17.38
C LEU A 223 9.40 -0.96 -17.23
N LEU A 224 8.64 -1.97 -17.69
CA LEU A 224 9.05 -3.38 -17.60
C LEU A 224 10.35 -3.68 -18.36
N LYS A 225 10.69 -2.93 -19.42
CA LYS A 225 11.98 -3.10 -20.12
C LYS A 225 13.18 -2.91 -19.19
N ILE A 226 13.09 -1.97 -18.25
CA ILE A 226 14.14 -1.68 -17.26
C ILE A 226 14.16 -2.76 -16.17
N ILE A 227 12.99 -3.29 -15.80
CA ILE A 227 12.86 -4.34 -14.78
C ILE A 227 13.31 -5.70 -15.31
N ASN A 228 12.98 -6.04 -16.56
CA ASN A 228 13.43 -7.27 -17.22
C ASN A 228 14.96 -7.34 -17.32
N LEU A 229 15.63 -6.18 -17.43
CA LEU A 229 17.09 -6.07 -17.36
C LEU A 229 17.65 -6.48 -15.98
N LEU A 230 16.88 -6.28 -14.91
CA LEU A 230 17.22 -6.72 -13.55
C LEU A 230 16.89 -8.22 -13.33
N GLY A 231 15.90 -8.76 -14.04
CA GLY A 231 15.66 -10.20 -14.17
C GLY A 231 14.82 -10.84 -13.06
N PHE A 232 13.76 -10.17 -12.59
CA PHE A 232 12.76 -10.75 -11.67
C PHE A 232 11.41 -10.88 -12.37
N PRO A 233 10.76 -12.06 -12.32
CA PRO A 233 9.41 -12.24 -12.84
C PRO A 233 8.38 -11.55 -11.93
N GLY A 234 7.35 -10.94 -12.53
CA GLY A 234 6.17 -10.45 -11.82
C GLY A 234 4.96 -11.32 -12.17
N ASP A 235 4.32 -11.89 -11.15
CA ASP A 235 3.10 -12.70 -11.30
C ASP A 235 2.16 -12.35 -10.15
N ARG A 236 1.02 -11.74 -10.48
CA ARG A 236 0.07 -11.25 -9.49
C ARG A 236 -0.56 -12.39 -8.68
N LEU A 237 -0.92 -13.49 -9.34
CA LEU A 237 -1.57 -14.63 -8.69
C LEU A 237 -0.59 -15.35 -7.76
N GLN A 238 0.65 -15.56 -8.22
CA GLN A 238 1.70 -16.11 -7.37
C GLN A 238 1.98 -15.19 -6.18
N GLY A 239 2.01 -13.87 -6.41
CA GLY A 239 2.20 -12.87 -5.36
C GLY A 239 1.14 -12.97 -4.26
N LEU A 240 -0.13 -12.96 -4.64
CA LEU A 240 -1.27 -13.04 -3.72
C LEU A 240 -1.34 -14.39 -2.99
N SER A 241 -1.12 -15.50 -3.70
CA SER A 241 -1.10 -16.84 -3.10
C SER A 241 0.01 -16.99 -2.05
N SER A 242 1.21 -16.47 -2.33
CA SER A 242 2.34 -16.51 -1.40
C SER A 242 2.10 -15.65 -0.16
N LEU A 243 1.49 -14.47 -0.33
CA LEU A 243 1.08 -13.61 0.80
C LEU A 243 -0.02 -14.25 1.64
N MET A 244 -1.00 -14.90 1.02
CA MET A 244 -2.05 -15.63 1.73
C MET A 244 -1.45 -16.76 2.57
N TYR A 245 -0.55 -17.56 1.99
CA TYR A 245 0.18 -18.60 2.73
C TYR A 245 0.95 -18.00 3.92
N ALA A 246 1.69 -16.91 3.71
CA ALA A 246 2.43 -16.25 4.78
C ALA A 246 1.50 -15.77 5.91
N SER A 247 0.31 -15.26 5.57
CA SER A 247 -0.66 -14.69 6.51
C SER A 247 -1.32 -15.69 7.45
N GLU A 248 -1.28 -16.98 7.12
CA GLU A 248 -1.80 -18.08 7.93
C GLU A 248 -0.68 -18.89 8.61
N SER A 249 0.58 -18.48 8.43
CA SER A 249 1.72 -19.11 9.10
C SER A 249 1.87 -18.66 10.56
N LYS A 250 2.72 -19.36 11.32
CA LYS A 250 3.14 -18.99 12.69
C LYS A 250 4.40 -18.11 12.71
N ASP A 251 4.78 -17.51 11.60
CA ASP A 251 5.94 -16.62 11.53
C ASP A 251 5.59 -15.18 11.94
N MET A 252 6.56 -14.44 12.47
CA MET A 252 6.38 -13.03 12.84
C MET A 252 5.91 -12.14 11.68
N LYS A 253 6.13 -12.56 10.42
CA LYS A 253 5.67 -11.83 9.23
C LYS A 253 4.21 -12.11 8.86
N ALA A 254 3.55 -13.10 9.45
CA ALA A 254 2.16 -13.43 9.13
C ALA A 254 1.20 -12.24 9.32
N PRO A 255 1.24 -11.48 10.43
CA PRO A 255 0.43 -10.28 10.58
C PRO A 255 0.72 -9.21 9.51
N LEU A 256 1.98 -9.06 9.10
CA LEU A 256 2.39 -8.10 8.07
C LEU A 256 1.87 -8.52 6.69
N ALA A 257 1.84 -9.81 6.40
CA ALA A 257 1.24 -10.36 5.18
C ALA A 257 -0.27 -10.08 5.14
N THR A 258 -0.98 -10.22 6.26
CA THR A 258 -2.38 -9.81 6.38
C THR A 258 -2.57 -8.33 6.06
N LEU A 259 -1.76 -7.44 6.64
CA LEU A 259 -1.86 -6.00 6.35
C LEU A 259 -1.53 -5.68 4.89
N ALA A 260 -0.55 -6.37 4.29
CA ALA A 260 -0.21 -6.20 2.88
C ALA A 260 -1.37 -6.58 1.94
N LEU A 261 -2.08 -7.68 2.25
CA LEU A 261 -3.29 -8.09 1.52
C LEU A 261 -4.41 -7.06 1.69
N LEU A 262 -4.70 -6.61 2.92
CA LEU A 262 -5.71 -5.57 3.17
C LEU A 262 -5.39 -4.28 2.42
N TRP A 263 -4.13 -3.84 2.43
CA TRP A 263 -3.68 -2.66 1.69
C TRP A 263 -3.82 -2.84 0.18
N TYR A 264 -3.43 -4.02 -0.34
CA TYR A 264 -3.59 -4.33 -1.75
C TYR A 264 -5.06 -4.24 -2.18
N HIS A 265 -5.94 -4.95 -1.49
CA HIS A 265 -7.35 -5.03 -1.85
C HIS A 265 -8.12 -3.72 -1.63
N THR A 266 -7.79 -2.94 -0.59
CA THR A 266 -8.56 -1.74 -0.22
C THR A 266 -7.94 -0.42 -0.68
N VAL A 267 -6.67 -0.40 -1.10
CA VAL A 267 -5.99 0.83 -1.51
C VAL A 267 -5.42 0.70 -2.92
N VAL A 268 -4.56 -0.29 -3.15
CA VAL A 268 -3.80 -0.41 -4.40
C VAL A 268 -4.72 -0.76 -5.57
N LEU A 269 -5.54 -1.81 -5.41
CA LEU A 269 -6.42 -2.31 -6.45
C LEU A 269 -7.45 -1.24 -6.89
N PRO A 270 -8.19 -0.56 -5.97
CA PRO A 270 -9.09 0.53 -6.36
C PRO A 270 -8.38 1.74 -6.99
N PHE A 271 -7.15 2.04 -6.56
CA PHE A 271 -6.41 3.20 -7.08
C PHE A 271 -5.92 3.00 -8.51
N PHE A 272 -5.35 1.84 -8.82
CA PHE A 272 -4.78 1.56 -10.14
C PHE A 272 -5.81 1.03 -11.15
N ALA A 273 -6.89 0.37 -10.69
CA ALA A 273 -7.86 -0.31 -11.56
C ALA A 273 -7.14 -1.10 -12.67
N LEU A 274 -6.16 -1.90 -12.25
CA LEU A 274 -5.30 -2.70 -13.12
C LEU A 274 -6.21 -3.62 -13.94
N ASP A 275 -6.16 -3.46 -15.27
CA ASP A 275 -6.66 -4.44 -16.24
C ASP A 275 -8.16 -4.79 -16.15
N GLY A 276 -9.01 -3.93 -15.59
CA GLY A 276 -10.45 -4.27 -15.42
C GLY A 276 -10.72 -5.36 -14.37
N SER A 277 -9.75 -5.63 -13.49
CA SER A 277 -9.89 -6.57 -12.39
C SER A 277 -11.10 -6.24 -11.51
N ASP A 278 -11.80 -7.30 -11.08
CA ASP A 278 -13.01 -7.20 -10.30
C ASP A 278 -12.72 -6.60 -8.91
N THR A 279 -12.95 -5.30 -8.78
CA THR A 279 -12.82 -4.57 -7.51
C THR A 279 -13.76 -5.12 -6.46
N GLN A 280 -14.86 -5.78 -6.84
CA GLN A 280 -15.80 -6.41 -5.93
C GLN A 280 -15.19 -7.66 -5.29
N ALA A 281 -14.58 -8.55 -6.07
CA ALA A 281 -13.87 -9.72 -5.54
C ALA A 281 -12.75 -9.32 -4.57
N GLY A 282 -12.01 -8.26 -4.89
CA GLY A 282 -10.99 -7.73 -3.97
C GLY A 282 -11.58 -7.21 -2.65
N LEU A 283 -12.72 -6.53 -2.71
CA LEU A 283 -13.43 -6.04 -1.53
C LEU A 283 -13.97 -7.18 -0.66
N GLU A 284 -14.50 -8.23 -1.28
CA GLU A 284 -14.97 -9.44 -0.59
C GLU A 284 -13.83 -10.17 0.13
N GLU A 285 -12.66 -10.28 -0.50
CA GLU A 285 -11.47 -10.86 0.14
C GLU A 285 -11.04 -10.03 1.36
N ALA A 286 -11.01 -8.70 1.24
CA ALA A 286 -10.69 -7.83 2.38
C ALA A 286 -11.66 -8.02 3.55
N LYS A 287 -12.96 -8.17 3.28
CA LYS A 287 -13.98 -8.46 4.30
C LYS A 287 -13.75 -9.82 4.98
N ALA A 288 -13.47 -10.85 4.20
CA ALA A 288 -13.18 -12.18 4.72
C ALA A 288 -11.93 -12.18 5.62
N ILE A 289 -10.87 -11.46 5.23
CA ILE A 289 -9.67 -11.29 6.04
C ILE A 289 -9.99 -10.60 7.36
N LEU A 290 -10.71 -9.47 7.33
CA LEU A 290 -11.09 -8.75 8.56
C LEU A 290 -11.92 -9.61 9.50
N GLN A 291 -12.90 -10.37 8.97
CA GLN A 291 -13.73 -11.26 9.76
C GLN A 291 -12.90 -12.38 10.41
N ARG A 292 -12.00 -13.03 9.65
CA ARG A 292 -11.16 -14.13 10.15
C ARG A 292 -10.21 -13.66 11.25
N LYS A 293 -9.68 -12.44 11.14
CA LYS A 293 -8.68 -11.89 12.07
C LYS A 293 -9.29 -11.03 13.19
N ALA A 294 -10.61 -10.84 13.23
CA ALA A 294 -11.30 -10.01 14.23
C ALA A 294 -11.06 -10.46 15.68
N VAL A 295 -10.94 -11.76 15.92
CA VAL A 295 -10.66 -12.31 17.26
C VAL A 295 -9.23 -12.01 17.72
N VAL A 296 -8.30 -11.92 16.76
CA VAL A 296 -6.87 -11.67 17.04
C VAL A 296 -6.58 -10.18 17.20
N TYR A 297 -7.33 -9.32 16.51
CA TYR A 297 -7.13 -7.86 16.50
C TYR A 297 -8.42 -7.07 16.83
N PRO A 298 -9.11 -7.34 17.95
CA PRO A 298 -10.42 -6.75 18.24
C PRO A 298 -10.38 -5.23 18.41
N ASN A 299 -9.27 -4.69 18.96
CA ASN A 299 -9.09 -3.26 19.24
C ASN A 299 -7.91 -2.66 18.48
N SER A 300 -7.42 -3.32 17.43
CA SER A 300 -6.32 -2.76 16.63
C SER A 300 -6.79 -1.54 15.84
N SER A 301 -6.10 -0.42 16.02
CA SER A 301 -6.36 0.81 15.25
C SER A 301 -6.21 0.58 13.74
N LEU A 302 -5.24 -0.23 13.31
CA LEU A 302 -5.02 -0.57 11.90
C LEU A 302 -6.15 -1.43 11.33
N PHE A 303 -6.62 -2.46 12.05
CA PHE A 303 -7.74 -3.27 11.57
C PHE A 303 -9.05 -2.48 11.55
N MET A 304 -9.26 -1.59 12.53
CA MET A 304 -10.40 -0.67 12.52
C MET A 304 -10.33 0.32 11.35
N PHE A 305 -9.14 0.83 11.04
CA PHE A 305 -8.90 1.64 9.84
C PHE A 305 -9.27 0.88 8.57
N PHE A 306 -8.82 -0.37 8.40
CA PHE A 306 -9.17 -1.17 7.22
C PHE A 306 -10.66 -1.53 7.14
N LYS A 307 -11.33 -1.72 8.28
CA LYS A 307 -12.80 -1.82 8.33
C LYS A 307 -13.46 -0.55 7.77
N GLY A 308 -12.99 0.63 8.18
CA GLY A 308 -13.44 1.91 7.61
C GLY A 308 -13.17 2.01 6.10
N ARG A 309 -12.01 1.55 5.63
CA ARG A 309 -11.67 1.50 4.20
C ARG A 309 -12.66 0.64 3.40
N VAL A 310 -12.99 -0.55 3.89
CA VAL A 310 -14.01 -1.42 3.28
C VAL A 310 -15.36 -0.72 3.22
N GLN A 311 -15.83 -0.15 4.34
CA GLN A 311 -17.10 0.57 4.39
C GLN A 311 -17.15 1.76 3.42
N ARG A 312 -16.05 2.51 3.27
CA ARG A 312 -15.94 3.60 2.29
C ARG A 312 -16.05 3.08 0.86
N LEU A 313 -15.41 1.96 0.53
CA LEU A 313 -15.49 1.34 -0.79
C LEU A 313 -16.90 0.79 -1.08
N GLU A 314 -17.63 0.36 -0.06
CA GLU A 314 -19.06 0.02 -0.13
C GLU A 314 -19.99 1.24 -0.14
N CYS A 315 -19.44 2.46 -0.19
CA CYS A 315 -20.16 3.73 -0.13
C CYS A 315 -21.00 3.92 1.16
N GLN A 316 -20.69 3.19 2.23
CA GLN A 316 -21.28 3.35 3.56
C GLN A 316 -20.51 4.43 4.35
N ILE A 317 -20.57 5.67 3.87
CA ILE A 317 -19.66 6.75 4.30
C ILE A 317 -19.79 7.09 5.79
N ASN A 318 -21.01 7.13 6.33
CA ASN A 318 -21.23 7.38 7.76
C ASN A 318 -20.66 6.26 8.64
N SER A 319 -20.84 4.99 8.25
CA SER A 319 -20.24 3.86 8.96
C SER A 319 -18.72 3.90 8.89
N ALA A 320 -18.17 4.28 7.74
CA ALA A 320 -16.72 4.46 7.56
C ALA A 320 -16.18 5.55 8.49
N LEU A 321 -16.86 6.70 8.59
CA LEU A 321 -16.49 7.79 9.52
C LEU A 321 -16.43 7.29 10.97
N VAL A 322 -17.43 6.54 11.43
CA VAL A 322 -17.41 5.94 12.78
C VAL A 322 -16.16 5.08 12.97
N SER A 323 -15.91 4.13 12.05
CA SER A 323 -14.72 3.27 12.16
C SER A 323 -13.40 4.05 12.12
N PHE A 324 -13.30 5.11 11.30
CA PHE A 324 -12.09 5.92 11.26
C PHE A 324 -11.89 6.78 12.51
N HIS A 325 -12.96 7.27 13.14
CA HIS A 325 -12.90 7.95 14.43
C HIS A 325 -12.49 6.99 15.55
N ASP A 326 -13.09 5.79 15.61
CA ASP A 326 -12.69 4.75 16.57
C ASP A 326 -11.20 4.38 16.39
N ALA A 327 -10.74 4.23 15.14
CA ALA A 327 -9.34 3.96 14.83
C ALA A 327 -8.40 5.11 15.26
N LEU A 328 -8.84 6.37 15.06
CA LEU A 328 -8.10 7.57 15.47
C LEU A 328 -7.93 7.65 16.99
N GLU A 329 -8.98 7.30 17.75
CA GLU A 329 -8.96 7.26 19.21
C GLU A 329 -8.06 6.14 19.75
N LEU A 330 -8.18 4.94 19.18
CA LEU A 330 -7.32 3.79 19.52
C LEU A 330 -5.84 4.06 19.20
N ALA A 331 -5.56 4.92 18.21
CA ALA A 331 -4.22 5.34 17.82
C ALA A 331 -3.69 6.56 18.60
N SER A 332 -4.22 6.86 19.79
CA SER A 332 -3.85 8.05 20.59
C SER A 332 -2.33 8.26 20.77
N ASP A 333 -1.57 7.18 20.97
CA ASP A 333 -0.10 7.20 21.13
C ASP A 333 0.68 7.11 19.80
N GLN A 334 0.00 7.04 18.65
CA GLN A 334 0.57 6.74 17.34
C GLN A 334 0.16 7.76 16.28
N ARG A 335 0.83 8.91 16.32
CA ARG A 335 0.56 10.06 15.45
C ARG A 335 0.43 9.69 13.97
N GLU A 336 1.27 8.80 13.46
CA GLU A 336 1.27 8.47 12.03
C GLU A 336 0.05 7.62 11.63
N ILE A 337 -0.46 6.78 12.55
CA ILE A 337 -1.74 6.10 12.37
C ILE A 337 -2.90 7.10 12.47
N GLN A 338 -2.83 8.05 13.41
CA GLN A 338 -3.81 9.14 13.47
C GLN A 338 -3.86 9.93 12.17
N HIS A 339 -2.72 10.20 11.54
CA HIS A 339 -2.65 10.94 10.27
C HIS A 339 -3.34 10.20 9.12
N VAL A 340 -3.15 8.88 8.99
CA VAL A 340 -3.88 8.12 7.94
C VAL A 340 -5.39 8.07 8.23
N CYS A 341 -5.81 8.03 9.50
CA CYS A 341 -7.23 8.11 9.87
C CYS A 341 -7.81 9.50 9.54
N LEU A 342 -7.13 10.59 9.92
CA LEU A 342 -7.53 11.97 9.60
C LEU A 342 -7.65 12.22 8.11
N TYR A 343 -6.75 11.62 7.32
CA TYR A 343 -6.83 11.69 5.87
C TYR A 343 -8.16 11.12 5.38
N GLU A 344 -8.52 9.90 5.81
CA GLU A 344 -9.78 9.26 5.43
C GLU A 344 -11.01 9.99 5.97
N ILE A 345 -10.98 10.50 7.22
CA ILE A 345 -12.04 11.32 7.81
C ILE A 345 -12.27 12.58 6.96
N GLY A 346 -11.20 13.29 6.59
CA GLY A 346 -11.29 14.47 5.74
C GLY A 346 -11.92 14.17 4.38
N TRP A 347 -11.54 13.05 3.74
CA TRP A 347 -12.14 12.61 2.47
C TRP A 347 -13.61 12.22 2.60
N CYS A 348 -13.96 11.42 3.61
CA CYS A 348 -15.36 11.05 3.86
C CYS A 348 -16.21 12.29 4.18
N SER A 349 -15.67 13.26 4.91
CA SER A 349 -16.35 14.52 5.21
C SER A 349 -16.58 15.37 3.95
N MET A 350 -15.60 15.45 3.03
CA MET A 350 -15.81 16.08 1.71
C MET A 350 -16.89 15.36 0.89
N ILE A 351 -16.92 14.02 0.90
CA ILE A 351 -17.94 13.21 0.21
C ILE A 351 -19.34 13.51 0.76
N GLU A 352 -19.48 13.64 2.09
CA GLU A 352 -20.72 14.03 2.76
C GLU A 352 -21.01 15.55 2.69
N MET A 353 -20.13 16.33 2.05
CA MET A 353 -20.19 17.79 2.00
C MET A 353 -20.23 18.45 3.39
N ASN A 354 -19.68 17.78 4.40
CA ASN A 354 -19.42 18.34 5.71
C ASN A 354 -18.04 19.02 5.68
N PHE A 355 -18.02 20.25 5.20
CA PHE A 355 -16.77 20.97 4.96
C PHE A 355 -16.06 21.37 6.25
N GLU A 356 -16.77 21.51 7.37
CA GLU A 356 -16.20 21.87 8.66
C GLU A 356 -15.30 20.78 9.22
N ASP A 357 -15.82 19.55 9.31
CA ASP A 357 -15.02 18.40 9.76
C ASP A 357 -13.90 18.07 8.77
N ALA A 358 -14.14 18.29 7.48
CA ALA A 358 -13.11 18.12 6.45
C ALA A 358 -11.93 19.07 6.67
N PHE A 359 -12.17 20.38 6.83
CA PHE A 359 -11.06 21.32 6.97
C PHE A 359 -10.33 21.15 8.30
N ARG A 360 -11.02 20.81 9.40
CA ARG A 360 -10.37 20.52 10.69
C ARG A 360 -9.41 19.32 10.59
N SER A 361 -9.83 18.27 9.88
CA SER A 361 -8.99 17.09 9.65
C SER A 361 -7.75 17.42 8.82
N PHE A 362 -7.93 18.16 7.72
CA PHE A 362 -6.82 18.56 6.86
C PHE A 362 -5.90 19.61 7.49
N GLU A 363 -6.42 20.48 8.35
CA GLU A 363 -5.62 21.47 9.08
C GLU A 363 -4.63 20.78 10.02
N ARG A 364 -5.11 19.76 10.74
CA ARG A 364 -4.23 18.96 11.60
C ARG A 364 -3.12 18.28 10.79
N LEU A 365 -3.46 17.71 9.62
CA LEU A 365 -2.47 17.16 8.69
C LEU A 365 -1.50 18.21 8.13
N LYS A 366 -1.99 19.40 7.78
CA LYS A 366 -1.18 20.54 7.34
C LYS A 366 -0.11 20.87 8.38
N ASN A 367 -0.50 20.93 9.65
CA ASN A 367 0.34 21.38 10.75
C ASN A 367 1.30 20.29 11.25
N GLU A 368 0.85 19.04 11.31
CA GLU A 368 1.61 17.96 11.96
C GLU A 368 2.33 17.03 10.98
N SER A 369 1.82 16.84 9.76
CA SER A 369 2.38 15.86 8.82
C SER A 369 3.65 16.39 8.16
N ARG A 370 4.61 15.50 7.88
CA ARG A 370 5.77 15.80 7.02
C ARG A 370 5.52 15.49 5.54
N TRP A 371 4.36 14.92 5.23
CA TRP A 371 3.97 14.52 3.89
C TRP A 371 3.01 15.54 3.31
N SER A 372 3.24 15.96 2.06
CA SER A 372 2.27 16.72 1.26
C SER A 372 1.61 17.92 1.97
N GLN A 373 2.32 18.62 2.88
CA GLN A 373 1.77 19.74 3.66
C GLN A 373 1.14 20.82 2.78
N CYS A 374 1.76 21.13 1.64
CA CYS A 374 1.22 22.06 0.64
C CYS A 374 -0.17 21.63 0.12
N TYR A 375 -0.35 20.33 -0.14
CA TYR A 375 -1.63 19.79 -0.57
C TYR A 375 -2.67 19.81 0.55
N TYR A 376 -2.30 19.44 1.77
CA TYR A 376 -3.21 19.52 2.93
C TYR A 376 -3.60 20.97 3.24
N ALA A 377 -2.70 21.94 3.06
CA ALA A 377 -3.04 23.35 3.14
C ALA A 377 -4.09 23.75 2.09
N TYR A 378 -3.93 23.29 0.84
CA TYR A 378 -4.92 23.57 -0.20
C TYR A 378 -6.30 22.96 0.14
N LEU A 379 -6.34 21.69 0.57
CA LEU A 379 -7.57 21.03 1.00
C LEU A 379 -8.23 21.74 2.18
N THR A 380 -7.43 22.19 3.15
CA THR A 380 -7.89 22.99 4.29
C THR A 380 -8.56 24.27 3.78
N GLY A 381 -7.89 25.05 2.93
CA GLY A 381 -8.40 26.34 2.45
C GLY A 381 -9.69 26.22 1.62
N VAL A 382 -9.77 25.24 0.71
CA VAL A 382 -11.00 25.04 -0.07
C VAL A 382 -12.16 24.53 0.79
N CYS A 383 -11.91 23.66 1.77
CA CYS A 383 -12.97 23.20 2.67
C CYS A 383 -13.41 24.32 3.63
N GLN A 384 -12.48 25.09 4.20
CA GLN A 384 -12.78 26.22 5.08
C GLN A 384 -13.60 27.29 4.36
N GLY A 385 -13.25 27.63 3.12
CA GLY A 385 -14.03 28.58 2.33
C GLY A 385 -15.40 28.03 1.92
N ALA A 386 -15.50 26.71 1.65
CA ALA A 386 -16.78 26.05 1.36
C ALA A 386 -17.71 26.01 2.60
N ALA A 387 -17.13 25.93 3.80
CA ALA A 387 -17.85 26.06 5.07
C ALA A 387 -18.35 27.49 5.33
N GLY A 388 -17.81 28.49 4.62
CA GLY A 388 -18.23 29.90 4.68
C GLY A 388 -17.21 30.85 5.31
N ASP A 389 -16.10 30.33 5.84
CA ASP A 389 -15.00 31.14 6.38
C ASP A 389 -14.01 31.52 5.27
N LEU A 390 -14.34 32.59 4.55
CA LEU A 390 -13.56 33.06 3.40
C LEU A 390 -12.25 33.75 3.80
N ASP A 391 -12.24 34.43 4.94
CA ASP A 391 -11.05 35.13 5.44
C ASP A 391 -10.00 34.12 5.92
N GLY A 392 -10.41 33.10 6.69
CA GLY A 392 -9.53 32.00 7.07
C GLY A 392 -8.99 31.25 5.86
N ALA A 393 -9.86 30.94 4.87
CA ALA A 393 -9.43 30.31 3.62
C ALA A 393 -8.37 31.14 2.88
N LYS A 394 -8.54 32.46 2.81
CA LYS A 394 -7.59 33.38 2.16
C LYS A 394 -6.23 33.36 2.83
N ASP A 395 -6.17 33.24 4.15
CA ASP A 395 -4.92 33.10 4.88
C ASP A 395 -4.26 31.74 4.66
N VAL A 396 -5.04 30.66 4.67
CA VAL A 396 -4.54 29.31 4.37
C VAL A 396 -3.98 29.22 2.95
N PHE A 397 -4.58 29.90 1.96
CA PHE A 397 -4.02 29.94 0.59
C PHE A 397 -2.66 30.63 0.51
N LYS A 398 -2.33 31.56 1.44
CA LYS A 398 -0.96 32.10 1.55
C LYS A 398 0.01 31.03 2.07
N ASP A 399 -0.44 30.18 2.98
CA ASP A 399 0.39 29.08 3.50
C ASP A 399 0.69 28.03 2.44
N VAL A 400 -0.22 27.75 1.50
CA VAL A 400 0.06 26.87 0.34
C VAL A 400 1.33 27.32 -0.39
N GLN A 401 1.48 28.62 -0.63
CA GLN A 401 2.67 29.18 -1.28
C GLN A 401 3.94 28.99 -0.43
N LYS A 402 3.85 29.17 0.89
CA LYS A 402 4.99 28.99 1.81
C LYS A 402 5.41 27.51 1.92
N LEU A 403 4.44 26.60 1.86
CA LEU A 403 4.64 25.16 2.03
C LEU A 403 5.02 24.46 0.73
N PHE A 404 4.93 25.13 -0.42
CA PHE A 404 5.38 24.61 -1.70
C PHE A 404 6.90 24.45 -1.72
N LYS A 405 7.37 23.21 -1.58
CA LYS A 405 8.81 22.88 -1.54
C LYS A 405 9.24 22.01 -2.71
N ARG A 406 8.37 21.15 -3.24
CA ARG A 406 8.74 20.12 -4.21
C ARG A 406 8.31 20.51 -5.62
N LYS A 407 9.19 21.22 -6.34
CA LYS A 407 8.91 21.71 -7.71
C LYS A 407 8.52 20.62 -8.70
N ASN A 408 8.98 19.38 -8.55
CA ASN A 408 8.66 18.27 -9.47
C ASN A 408 7.38 17.50 -9.07
N ASN A 409 6.72 17.87 -7.96
CA ASN A 409 5.49 17.20 -7.50
C ASN A 409 4.26 17.82 -8.16
N GLN A 410 3.61 17.08 -9.08
CA GLN A 410 2.42 17.56 -9.80
C GLN A 410 1.25 17.92 -8.87
N ILE A 411 1.08 17.24 -7.74
CA ILE A 411 -0.01 17.54 -6.78
C ILE A 411 0.22 18.90 -6.11
N GLU A 412 1.46 19.17 -5.69
CA GLU A 412 1.81 20.46 -5.08
C GLU A 412 1.76 21.61 -6.10
N GLN A 413 2.18 21.37 -7.34
CA GLN A 413 2.04 22.36 -8.41
C GLN A 413 0.56 22.68 -8.68
N PHE A 414 -0.30 21.66 -8.75
CA PHE A 414 -1.74 21.83 -8.91
C PHE A 414 -2.32 22.65 -7.73
N ALA A 415 -2.01 22.26 -6.49
CA ALA A 415 -2.46 22.95 -5.29
C ALA A 415 -2.05 24.43 -5.29
N LEU A 416 -0.80 24.72 -5.63
CA LEU A 416 -0.27 26.09 -5.72
C LEU A 416 -1.03 26.92 -6.76
N LYS A 417 -1.16 26.42 -8.01
CA LYS A 417 -1.86 27.11 -9.09
C LYS A 417 -3.30 27.46 -8.71
N ARG A 418 -4.01 26.52 -8.06
CA ARG A 418 -5.39 26.70 -7.61
C ARG A 418 -5.50 27.72 -6.49
N ALA A 419 -4.66 27.59 -5.46
CA ALA A 419 -4.62 28.52 -4.34
C ALA A 419 -4.29 29.95 -4.80
N GLU A 420 -3.34 30.12 -5.73
CA GLU A 420 -2.98 31.43 -6.28
C GLU A 420 -4.14 32.08 -7.03
N ARG A 421 -4.91 31.29 -7.79
CA ARG A 421 -6.08 31.79 -8.50
C ARG A 421 -7.16 32.27 -7.54
N LEU A 422 -7.52 31.45 -6.55
CA LEU A 422 -8.51 31.82 -5.52
C LEU A 422 -8.05 33.06 -4.73
N ARG A 423 -6.75 33.18 -4.47
CA ARG A 423 -6.18 34.37 -3.83
C ARG A 423 -6.29 35.63 -4.69
N LYS A 424 -6.05 35.53 -6.00
CA LYS A 424 -6.11 36.68 -6.94
C LYS A 424 -7.55 37.15 -7.18
N MET A 425 -8.49 36.21 -7.31
CA MET A 425 -9.89 36.50 -7.60
C MET A 425 -10.71 36.83 -6.35
N SER A 426 -10.11 36.65 -5.15
CA SER A 426 -10.79 36.54 -3.86
C SER A 426 -11.70 35.31 -3.79
N PRO A 427 -11.55 34.45 -2.76
CA PRO A 427 -12.35 33.23 -2.69
C PRO A 427 -13.82 33.56 -2.44
N THR A 428 -14.71 32.88 -3.15
CA THR A 428 -16.14 32.81 -2.82
C THR A 428 -16.47 31.40 -2.36
N ARG A 429 -17.60 31.25 -1.67
CA ARG A 429 -18.05 29.94 -1.20
C ARG A 429 -18.25 28.96 -2.36
N GLU A 430 -18.86 29.43 -3.46
CA GLU A 430 -19.14 28.65 -4.65
C GLU A 430 -17.86 28.18 -5.36
N LEU A 431 -16.84 29.05 -5.44
CA LEU A 431 -15.54 28.69 -6.02
C LEU A 431 -14.78 27.70 -5.15
N CYS A 432 -14.89 27.81 -3.83
CA CYS A 432 -14.31 26.83 -2.91
C CYS A 432 -15.01 25.46 -3.01
N ILE A 433 -16.35 25.44 -3.11
CA ILE A 433 -17.12 24.21 -3.36
C ILE A 433 -16.72 23.59 -4.70
N LEU A 434 -16.57 24.40 -5.76
CA LEU A 434 -16.06 23.94 -7.05
C LEU A 434 -14.70 23.26 -6.90
N GLY A 435 -13.79 23.85 -6.10
CA GLY A 435 -12.48 23.27 -5.79
C GLY A 435 -12.56 21.93 -5.06
N VAL A 436 -13.50 21.77 -4.12
CA VAL A 436 -13.75 20.49 -3.45
C VAL A 436 -14.25 19.44 -4.43
N ILE A 437 -15.23 19.76 -5.28
CA ILE A 437 -15.77 18.84 -6.28
C ILE A 437 -14.71 18.47 -7.33
N GLU A 438 -13.86 19.42 -7.73
CA GLU A 438 -12.71 19.18 -8.60
C GLU A 438 -11.75 18.14 -8.00
N VAL A 439 -11.44 18.25 -6.70
CA VAL A 439 -10.63 17.27 -5.97
C VAL A 439 -11.33 15.91 -5.90
N LEU A 440 -12.62 15.86 -5.58
CA LEU A 440 -13.37 14.60 -5.58
C LEU A 440 -13.35 13.91 -6.95
N TYR A 441 -13.49 14.68 -8.04
CA TYR A 441 -13.40 14.16 -9.41
C TYR A 441 -12.01 13.60 -9.72
N LEU A 442 -10.97 14.41 -9.52
CA LEU A 442 -9.59 14.04 -9.87
C LEU A 442 -9.17 12.75 -9.15
N TRP A 443 -9.58 12.56 -7.90
CA TRP A 443 -9.29 11.37 -7.10
C TRP A 443 -10.30 10.22 -7.25
N LYS A 444 -11.25 10.30 -8.20
CA LYS A 444 -12.30 9.27 -8.43
C LYS A 444 -13.16 8.99 -7.19
N ALA A 445 -13.44 10.01 -6.38
CA ALA A 445 -14.26 9.90 -5.18
C ALA A 445 -15.74 10.23 -5.42
N LEU A 446 -16.12 10.84 -6.57
CA LEU A 446 -17.53 11.11 -6.89
C LEU A 446 -18.44 9.86 -6.84
N PRO A 447 -18.03 8.67 -7.30
CA PRO A 447 -18.85 7.46 -7.18
C PRO A 447 -19.12 7.02 -5.73
N ASN A 448 -18.35 7.53 -4.75
CA ASN A 448 -18.59 7.26 -3.33
C ASN A 448 -19.68 8.15 -2.73
N CYS A 449 -20.07 9.23 -3.42
CA CYS A 449 -21.12 10.13 -2.96
C CYS A 449 -22.50 9.50 -3.10
N SER A 450 -23.38 9.74 -2.13
CA SER A 450 -24.78 9.37 -2.25
C SER A 450 -25.49 10.21 -3.32
N SER A 451 -26.60 9.68 -3.86
CA SER A 451 -27.40 10.35 -4.89
C SER A 451 -27.86 11.76 -4.45
N SER A 452 -28.24 11.93 -3.18
CA SER A 452 -28.65 13.23 -2.64
C SER A 452 -27.51 14.25 -2.63
N LYS A 453 -26.29 13.83 -2.26
CA LYS A 453 -25.09 14.70 -2.27
C LYS A 453 -24.69 15.06 -3.70
N LEU A 454 -24.75 14.10 -4.64
CA LEU A 454 -24.48 14.36 -6.05
C LEU A 454 -25.49 15.36 -6.66
N GLN A 455 -26.77 15.27 -6.30
CA GLN A 455 -27.79 16.24 -6.71
C GLN A 455 -27.51 17.64 -6.16
N LEU A 456 -27.13 17.74 -4.88
CA LEU A 456 -26.74 19.01 -4.26
C LEU A 456 -25.50 19.61 -4.95
N MET A 457 -24.48 18.80 -5.24
CA MET A 457 -23.31 19.23 -6.02
C MET A 457 -23.72 19.75 -7.41
N ASN A 458 -24.65 19.08 -8.09
CA ASN A 458 -25.16 19.54 -9.39
C ASN A 458 -25.78 20.94 -9.29
N GLN A 459 -26.68 21.16 -8.32
CA GLN A 459 -27.33 22.45 -8.08
C GLN A 459 -26.33 23.57 -7.80
N LEU A 460 -25.33 23.31 -6.95
CA LEU A 460 -24.29 24.28 -6.61
C LEU A 460 -23.35 24.59 -7.77
N LEU A 461 -23.02 23.59 -8.60
CA LEU A 461 -22.25 23.84 -9.82
C LEU A 461 -23.02 24.73 -10.79
N GLN A 462 -24.34 24.56 -10.89
CA GLN A 462 -25.17 25.39 -11.76
C GLN A 462 -25.15 26.87 -11.34
N SER A 463 -25.08 27.17 -10.03
CA SER A 463 -24.98 28.55 -9.53
C SER A 463 -23.61 29.21 -9.70
N VAL A 464 -22.57 28.47 -10.08
CA VAL A 464 -21.26 29.06 -10.42
C VAL A 464 -21.37 29.82 -11.75
N ASP A 465 -21.32 31.14 -11.69
CA ASP A 465 -21.32 32.05 -12.85
C ASP A 465 -19.94 32.71 -13.05
N ASP A 466 -18.96 31.89 -13.40
CA ASP A 466 -17.60 32.35 -13.75
C ASP A 466 -17.20 31.76 -15.10
N ALA A 467 -17.03 32.64 -16.10
CA ALA A 467 -16.64 32.25 -17.46
C ALA A 467 -15.32 31.46 -17.49
N SER A 468 -14.40 31.75 -16.58
CA SER A 468 -13.10 31.09 -16.49
C SER A 468 -13.17 29.68 -15.90
N CYS A 469 -14.32 29.28 -15.36
CA CYS A 469 -14.58 27.96 -14.80
C CYS A 469 -15.56 27.14 -15.66
N ARG A 470 -16.01 27.66 -16.82
CA ARG A 470 -17.06 27.03 -17.64
C ARG A 470 -16.71 25.62 -18.09
N GLY A 471 -15.51 25.38 -18.63
CA GLY A 471 -15.08 24.04 -19.02
C GLY A 471 -15.01 23.07 -17.83
N LEU A 472 -14.42 23.50 -16.72
CA LEU A 472 -14.33 22.69 -15.50
C LEU A 472 -15.72 22.34 -14.95
N LYS A 473 -16.62 23.33 -14.85
CA LYS A 473 -18.02 23.13 -14.43
C LYS A 473 -18.70 22.06 -15.28
N ASN A 474 -18.57 22.13 -16.61
CA ASN A 474 -19.17 21.15 -17.52
C ASN A 474 -18.54 19.75 -17.39
N LEU A 475 -17.22 19.67 -17.17
CA LEU A 475 -16.56 18.40 -16.89
C LEU A 475 -17.14 17.74 -15.63
N LEU A 476 -17.24 18.50 -14.53
CA LEU A 476 -17.75 17.99 -13.26
C LEU A 476 -19.25 17.63 -13.33
N LEU A 477 -20.07 18.47 -13.98
CA LEU A 477 -21.48 18.16 -14.23
C LEU A 477 -21.62 16.86 -15.04
N GLY A 478 -20.82 16.70 -16.10
CA GLY A 478 -20.82 15.47 -16.90
C GLY A 478 -20.49 14.24 -16.07
N SER A 479 -19.49 14.33 -15.18
CA SER A 479 -19.14 13.25 -14.26
C SER A 479 -20.25 12.93 -13.26
N ILE A 480 -20.93 13.94 -12.72
CA ILE A 480 -22.07 13.76 -11.81
C ILE A 480 -23.26 13.12 -12.54
N HIS A 481 -23.56 13.54 -13.77
CA HIS A 481 -24.60 12.91 -14.59
C HIS A 481 -24.28 11.44 -14.90
N LYS A 482 -23.01 11.15 -15.22
CA LYS A 482 -22.51 9.78 -15.42
C LYS A 482 -22.68 8.92 -14.15
N CYS A 483 -22.38 9.46 -12.96
CA CYS A 483 -22.61 8.75 -11.69
C CYS A 483 -24.09 8.39 -11.45
N HIS A 484 -25.02 9.22 -11.94
CA HIS A 484 -26.46 8.92 -11.90
C HIS A 484 -26.94 8.00 -13.04
N GLY A 485 -26.06 7.55 -13.94
CA GLY A 485 -26.42 6.79 -15.14
C GLY A 485 -27.11 7.62 -16.24
N ASN A 486 -27.15 8.96 -16.10
CA ASN A 486 -27.74 9.85 -17.11
C ASN A 486 -26.73 10.16 -18.22
N ASN A 487 -26.55 9.19 -19.11
CA ASN A 487 -25.54 9.26 -20.17
C ASN A 487 -25.76 10.40 -21.18
N LYS A 488 -27.02 10.80 -21.43
CA LYS A 488 -27.33 11.87 -22.41
C LYS A 488 -26.77 13.21 -21.93
N ASP A 489 -27.10 13.60 -20.70
CA ASP A 489 -26.65 14.87 -20.12
C ASP A 489 -25.15 14.84 -19.83
N ALA A 490 -24.61 13.66 -19.48
CA ALA A 490 -23.18 13.46 -19.34
C ALA A 490 -22.43 13.75 -20.65
N ILE A 491 -22.87 13.15 -21.76
CA ILE A 491 -22.28 13.37 -23.09
C ILE A 491 -22.34 14.84 -23.48
N GLN A 492 -23.49 15.50 -23.31
CA GLN A 492 -23.64 16.91 -23.63
C GLN A 492 -22.65 17.78 -22.83
N SER A 493 -22.56 17.55 -21.52
CA SER A 493 -21.66 18.30 -20.63
C SER A 493 -20.19 18.08 -20.99
N PHE A 494 -19.77 16.83 -21.25
CA PHE A 494 -18.39 16.56 -21.67
C PHE A 494 -18.06 17.17 -23.03
N GLN A 495 -19.00 17.22 -23.97
CA GLN A 495 -18.80 17.89 -25.26
C GLN A 495 -18.60 19.40 -25.09
N LEU A 496 -19.36 20.04 -24.20
CA LEU A 496 -19.18 21.46 -23.88
C LEU A 496 -17.82 21.72 -23.24
N ALA A 497 -17.38 20.84 -22.32
CA ALA A 497 -16.08 20.95 -21.67
C ALA A 497 -14.91 20.71 -22.64
N ALA A 498 -15.01 19.73 -23.55
CA ALA A 498 -13.98 19.43 -24.55
C ALA A 498 -13.79 20.56 -25.56
N ARG A 499 -14.84 21.35 -25.83
CA ARG A 499 -14.82 22.51 -26.76
C ARG A 499 -14.46 23.84 -26.09
N ASP A 500 -14.24 23.87 -24.78
CA ASP A 500 -13.93 25.11 -24.07
C ASP A 500 -12.49 25.59 -24.35
N GLU A 501 -12.32 26.45 -25.35
CA GLU A 501 -11.02 27.02 -25.70
C GLU A 501 -10.48 28.00 -24.65
N PHE A 502 -11.37 28.67 -23.91
CA PHE A 502 -10.99 29.62 -22.85
C PHE A 502 -10.31 28.90 -21.68
N GLY A 503 -10.82 27.71 -21.32
CA GLY A 503 -10.27 26.85 -20.29
C GLY A 503 -8.85 26.33 -20.59
N ARG A 504 -8.40 26.32 -21.85
CA ARG A 504 -7.06 25.80 -22.23
C ARG A 504 -5.92 26.56 -21.53
N GLN A 505 -6.11 27.84 -21.22
CA GLN A 505 -5.10 28.69 -20.58
C GLN A 505 -5.11 28.60 -19.05
N THR A 506 -6.26 28.23 -18.45
CA THR A 506 -6.47 28.29 -16.99
C THR A 506 -6.62 26.91 -16.33
N ASN A 507 -7.12 25.92 -17.07
CA ASN A 507 -7.40 24.55 -16.63
C ASN A 507 -6.97 23.55 -17.72
N SER A 508 -5.67 23.49 -18.03
CA SER A 508 -5.15 22.77 -19.21
C SER A 508 -5.53 21.29 -19.30
N TYR A 509 -5.84 20.63 -18.17
CA TYR A 509 -6.23 19.22 -18.14
C TYR A 509 -7.71 18.97 -18.50
N VAL A 510 -8.58 19.99 -18.48
CA VAL A 510 -10.03 19.81 -18.61
C VAL A 510 -10.42 19.21 -19.96
N GLN A 511 -9.88 19.72 -21.06
CA GLN A 511 -10.16 19.21 -22.41
C GLN A 511 -9.77 17.73 -22.57
N PRO A 512 -8.51 17.31 -22.30
CA PRO A 512 -8.13 15.90 -22.45
C PRO A 512 -8.93 14.98 -21.52
N TYR A 513 -9.20 15.39 -20.27
CA TYR A 513 -10.05 14.62 -19.36
C TYR A 513 -11.50 14.52 -19.84
N SER A 514 -12.05 15.57 -20.45
CA SER A 514 -13.40 15.53 -21.03
C SER A 514 -13.49 14.58 -22.21
N CYS A 515 -12.49 14.57 -23.09
CA CYS A 515 -12.39 13.59 -24.18
C CYS A 515 -12.28 12.16 -23.62
N TYR A 516 -11.48 11.96 -22.58
CA TYR A 516 -11.40 10.66 -21.90
C TYR A 516 -12.76 10.19 -21.34
N GLU A 517 -13.44 11.05 -20.56
CA GLU A 517 -14.72 10.69 -19.94
C GLU A 517 -15.81 10.41 -20.99
N LEU A 518 -15.88 11.25 -22.03
CA LEU A 518 -16.76 11.06 -23.17
C LEU A 518 -16.45 9.74 -23.89
N GLY A 519 -15.17 9.46 -24.12
CA GLY A 519 -14.70 8.19 -24.67
C GLY A 519 -15.21 7.02 -23.87
N CYS A 520 -15.05 7.03 -22.54
CA CYS A 520 -15.53 5.97 -21.66
C CYS A 520 -17.05 5.79 -21.69
N VAL A 521 -17.84 6.87 -21.72
CA VAL A 521 -19.32 6.75 -21.80
C VAL A 521 -19.75 6.11 -23.12
N LEU A 522 -19.10 6.48 -24.23
CA LEU A 522 -19.39 5.93 -25.55
C LEU A 522 -18.90 4.49 -25.75
N LEU A 523 -17.80 4.11 -25.09
CA LEU A 523 -17.32 2.72 -25.10
C LEU A 523 -18.29 1.74 -24.43
N ALA A 524 -19.09 2.21 -23.47
CA ALA A 524 -20.08 1.37 -22.80
C ALA A 524 -21.28 0.99 -23.69
N GLN A 525 -21.41 1.57 -24.89
CA GLN A 525 -22.51 1.32 -25.82
C GLN A 525 -21.97 0.70 -27.13
N PRO A 526 -22.44 -0.50 -27.54
CA PRO A 526 -21.94 -1.19 -28.73
C PRO A 526 -21.95 -0.34 -30.01
N GLU A 527 -22.98 0.49 -30.18
CA GLU A 527 -23.17 1.33 -31.37
C GLU A 527 -22.18 2.49 -31.45
N THR A 528 -21.56 2.88 -30.33
CA THR A 528 -20.68 4.05 -30.26
C THR A 528 -19.23 3.74 -29.91
N VAL A 529 -18.85 2.46 -29.83
CA VAL A 529 -17.48 2.01 -29.51
C VAL A 529 -16.42 2.67 -30.39
N GLY A 530 -16.66 2.76 -31.71
CA GLY A 530 -15.72 3.40 -32.64
C GLY A 530 -15.47 4.88 -32.32
N LYS A 531 -16.54 5.61 -31.99
CA LYS A 531 -16.45 7.03 -31.55
C LYS A 531 -15.75 7.14 -30.20
N GLY A 532 -16.07 6.24 -29.26
CA GLY A 532 -15.42 6.20 -27.95
C GLY A 532 -13.91 6.02 -28.07
N ARG A 533 -13.46 5.09 -28.93
CA ARG A 533 -12.04 4.88 -29.22
C ARG A 533 -11.36 6.11 -29.81
N ALA A 534 -12.03 6.81 -30.74
CA ALA A 534 -11.49 8.03 -31.34
C ALA A 534 -11.25 9.12 -30.28
N PHE A 535 -12.18 9.32 -29.35
CA PHE A 535 -12.00 10.29 -28.25
C PHE A 535 -10.87 9.90 -27.28
N LEU A 536 -10.70 8.60 -27.00
CA LEU A 536 -9.57 8.14 -26.19
C LEU A 536 -8.21 8.39 -26.86
N LEU A 537 -8.12 8.19 -28.19
CA LEU A 537 -6.93 8.53 -28.96
C LEU A 537 -6.70 10.04 -28.98
N GLN A 538 -7.74 10.82 -29.20
CA GLN A 538 -7.68 12.28 -29.16
C GLN A 538 -7.13 12.78 -27.82
N ALA A 539 -7.65 12.26 -26.70
CA ALA A 539 -7.18 12.62 -25.35
C ALA A 539 -5.69 12.31 -25.12
N LYS A 540 -5.14 11.32 -25.84
CA LYS A 540 -3.76 10.86 -25.73
C LYS A 540 -2.79 11.58 -26.68
N GLU A 541 -3.25 11.90 -27.90
CA GLU A 541 -2.37 12.32 -28.99
C GLU A 541 -2.42 13.84 -29.24
N ASP A 542 -3.56 14.49 -28.97
CA ASP A 542 -3.78 15.89 -29.33
C ASP A 542 -3.42 16.88 -28.19
N TYR A 543 -3.08 16.36 -27.01
CA TYR A 543 -2.82 17.17 -25.80
C TYR A 543 -1.51 16.75 -25.12
N ALA A 544 -0.76 17.73 -24.60
CA ALA A 544 0.47 17.49 -23.85
C ALA A 544 0.74 18.63 -22.83
N GLY A 545 1.53 18.36 -21.80
CA GLY A 545 2.00 19.37 -20.86
C GLY A 545 0.95 19.88 -19.86
N TYR A 546 -0.07 19.07 -19.57
CA TYR A 546 -1.15 19.39 -18.63
C TYR A 546 -1.00 18.67 -17.28
N ASP A 547 -1.67 19.19 -16.25
CA ASP A 547 -1.63 18.59 -14.91
C ASP A 547 -2.20 17.17 -14.95
N PHE A 548 -1.51 16.20 -14.32
CA PHE A 548 -1.90 14.78 -14.26
C PHE A 548 -1.90 14.00 -15.58
N GLU A 549 -1.17 14.46 -16.61
CA GLU A 549 -1.03 13.77 -17.91
C GLU A 549 -0.68 12.28 -17.80
N ASN A 550 0.35 11.92 -17.03
CA ASN A 550 0.74 10.52 -16.82
C ASN A 550 -0.40 9.68 -16.22
N ARG A 551 -1.20 10.28 -15.32
CA ARG A 551 -2.34 9.61 -14.71
C ARG A 551 -3.45 9.37 -15.73
N LEU A 552 -3.70 10.33 -16.62
CA LEU A 552 -4.67 10.16 -17.70
C LEU A 552 -4.22 9.09 -18.70
N HIS A 553 -2.94 9.06 -19.08
CA HIS A 553 -2.40 8.05 -19.99
C HIS A 553 -2.56 6.63 -19.46
N VAL A 554 -2.31 6.41 -18.16
CA VAL A 554 -2.56 5.11 -17.51
C VAL A 554 -4.04 4.74 -17.61
N ARG A 555 -4.94 5.68 -17.34
CA ARG A 555 -6.40 5.45 -17.44
C ARG A 555 -6.87 5.15 -18.86
N ILE A 556 -6.34 5.85 -19.87
CA ILE A 556 -6.62 5.58 -21.28
C ILE A 556 -6.14 4.19 -21.66
N HIS A 557 -4.91 3.80 -21.26
CA HIS A 557 -4.39 2.47 -21.51
C HIS A 557 -5.30 1.38 -20.92
N SER A 558 -5.72 1.50 -19.66
CA SER A 558 -6.65 0.54 -19.04
C SER A 558 -7.99 0.48 -19.77
N ALA A 559 -8.57 1.63 -20.14
CA ALA A 559 -9.84 1.69 -20.86
C ALA A 559 -9.76 1.11 -22.29
N MET A 560 -8.58 1.14 -22.92
CA MET A 560 -8.36 0.51 -24.23
C MET A 560 -8.04 -0.99 -24.12
N ALA A 561 -7.45 -1.43 -22.99
CA ALA A 561 -7.12 -2.84 -22.77
C ALA A 561 -8.37 -3.71 -22.65
N THR A 562 -9.41 -3.23 -21.95
CA THR A 562 -10.69 -3.92 -21.81
C THR A 562 -11.38 -4.20 -23.15
N LEU A 563 -11.10 -3.41 -24.19
CA LEU A 563 -11.64 -3.65 -25.54
C LEU A 563 -10.95 -4.81 -26.26
N LYS A 564 -9.69 -5.11 -25.93
CA LYS A 564 -8.93 -6.20 -26.57
C LYS A 564 -9.39 -7.58 -26.11
N GLU A 565 -9.98 -7.67 -24.93
CA GLU A 565 -10.51 -8.92 -24.37
C GLU A 565 -11.89 -9.30 -24.94
N VAL A 566 -12.60 -8.34 -25.55
CA VAL A 566 -13.96 -8.52 -26.10
C VAL A 566 -13.96 -8.88 -27.60
N VAL A 567 -12.80 -8.82 -28.26
CA VAL A 567 -12.65 -9.26 -29.66
C VAL A 567 -11.99 -10.63 -29.65
N PRO A 568 -12.71 -11.74 -29.91
CA PRO A 568 -12.07 -13.01 -30.21
C PRO A 568 -11.20 -12.81 -31.45
N GLN A 569 -9.96 -13.29 -31.41
CA GLN A 569 -9.13 -13.39 -32.62
C GLN A 569 -9.77 -14.32 -33.65
#